data_AF-A0AAV0YF80-F1
#
_entry.id   AF-A0AAV0YF80-F1
#
_cell.length_a   1.000
_cell.length_b   1.000
_cell.length_c   1.000
_cell.angle_alpha   90.00
_cell.angle_beta   90.00
_cell.angle_gamma   90.00
#
_symmetry.space_group_name_H-M   'P 1'
#
loop_
_entity.id
_entity.type
_entity.pdbx_description
1 polymer ?
#
loop_
_entity_poly.entity_id
_entity_poly.type
_entity_poly.pdbx_seq_one_letter_code
_entity_poly.pdbx_strand_id
1 'polypeptide(L)'
;MFEQFLRNKTDEWQCKTSEEKWLSIFKSFKENNIDYSMLLKIVEFAFALLGSNAAVERIFSLMNSCWTKSRGNLCINTVEATLVNKNNLENKPCQQFYEDISKNKDLLIRVHKTAKYSTTNQKSETEASGSQT
;
A
#
# COMPACT_ATOMS: atom_id res chain seq x y z
N MET A 1 -30.81 -4.49 19.26
CA MET A 1 -30.50 -5.90 18.91
C MET A 1 -29.01 -6.22 19.13
N PHE A 2 -28.06 -5.52 18.50
CA PHE A 2 -26.61 -5.75 18.74
C PHE A 2 -26.15 -5.41 20.16
N GLU A 3 -26.63 -4.29 20.72
CA GLU A 3 -26.41 -3.90 22.12
C GLU A 3 -26.96 -4.93 23.15
N GLN A 4 -28.04 -5.62 22.82
CA GLN A 4 -28.60 -6.68 23.68
C GLN A 4 -27.76 -7.95 23.64
N PHE A 5 -27.20 -8.29 22.46
CA PHE A 5 -26.21 -9.37 22.33
C PHE A 5 -24.95 -9.09 23.16
N LEU A 6 -24.51 -7.83 23.23
CA LEU A 6 -23.37 -7.44 24.05
C LEU A 6 -23.68 -7.38 25.56
N ARG A 7 -24.94 -7.13 25.95
CA ARG A 7 -25.36 -7.04 27.35
C ARG A 7 -25.63 -8.40 28.02
N ASN A 8 -26.05 -9.43 27.27
CA ASN A 8 -26.27 -10.78 27.79
C ASN A 8 -24.97 -11.61 27.86
N LYS A 9 -23.91 -11.05 28.43
CA LYS A 9 -22.62 -11.74 28.56
C LYS A 9 -22.50 -12.41 29.92
N THR A 10 -22.77 -13.71 29.94
CA THR A 10 -22.52 -14.65 31.05
C THR A 10 -21.03 -14.69 31.40
N ASP A 11 -20.66 -15.11 32.61
CA ASP A 11 -19.25 -15.24 33.06
C ASP A 11 -18.37 -16.05 32.08
N GLU A 12 -18.96 -17.05 31.41
CA GLU A 12 -18.34 -17.84 30.34
C GLU A 12 -17.82 -17.02 29.15
N TRP A 13 -18.44 -15.87 28.84
CA TRP A 13 -17.97 -14.99 27.77
C TRP A 13 -16.64 -14.33 28.11
N GLN A 14 -16.43 -13.98 29.39
CA GLN A 14 -15.25 -13.24 29.81
C GLN A 14 -13.98 -14.08 29.66
N CYS A 15 -14.08 -15.39 29.93
CA CYS A 15 -12.99 -16.35 29.82
C CYS A 15 -12.57 -16.68 28.37
N LYS A 16 -13.33 -16.27 27.35
CA LYS A 16 -12.99 -16.53 25.94
C LYS A 16 -11.85 -15.64 25.45
N THR A 17 -11.05 -16.19 24.56
CA THR A 17 -10.02 -15.44 23.81
C THR A 17 -10.67 -14.42 22.87
N SER A 18 -9.90 -13.44 22.41
CA SER A 18 -10.37 -12.43 21.45
C SER A 18 -10.86 -13.07 20.15
N GLU A 19 -10.21 -14.14 19.70
CA GLU A 19 -10.59 -14.89 18.49
C GLU A 19 -11.97 -15.53 18.65
N GLU A 20 -12.19 -16.28 19.73
CA GLU A 20 -13.48 -16.93 20.01
C GLU A 20 -14.63 -15.93 20.16
N LYS A 21 -14.34 -14.76 20.74
CA LYS A 21 -15.29 -13.65 20.86
C LYS A 21 -15.68 -13.10 19.48
N TRP A 22 -14.73 -12.89 18.58
CA TRP A 22 -15.03 -12.43 17.22
C TRP A 22 -15.77 -13.50 16.39
N LEU A 23 -15.34 -14.76 16.47
CA LEU A 23 -16.00 -15.87 15.76
C LEU A 23 -17.47 -16.01 16.16
N SER A 24 -17.78 -15.90 17.45
CA SER A 24 -19.16 -15.97 17.93
C SER A 24 -20.01 -14.76 17.50
N ILE A 25 -19.43 -13.56 17.42
CA ILE A 25 -20.11 -12.37 16.87
C ILE A 25 -20.46 -12.57 15.39
N PHE A 26 -19.49 -12.99 14.57
CA PHE A 26 -19.73 -13.21 13.14
C PHE A 26 -20.69 -14.37 12.87
N LYS A 27 -20.65 -15.41 13.70
CA LYS A 27 -21.62 -16.51 13.64
C LYS A 27 -23.05 -16.01 13.93
N SER A 28 -23.22 -15.19 14.96
CA SER A 28 -24.50 -14.54 15.29
C SER A 28 -25.01 -13.66 14.15
N PHE A 29 -24.13 -12.90 13.49
CA PHE A 29 -24.51 -12.12 12.31
C PHE A 29 -25.02 -12.97 11.17
N LYS A 30 -24.35 -14.09 10.89
CA LYS A 30 -24.75 -15.03 9.85
C LYS A 30 -26.09 -15.69 10.15
N GLU A 31 -26.29 -16.12 11.40
CA GLU A 31 -27.53 -16.79 11.85
C GLU A 31 -28.74 -15.84 11.85
N ASN A 32 -28.54 -14.57 12.22
CA ASN A 32 -29.59 -13.56 12.28
C ASN A 32 -29.73 -12.75 10.97
N ASN A 33 -28.99 -13.12 9.92
CA ASN A 33 -28.96 -12.43 8.63
C ASN A 33 -28.72 -10.90 8.74
N ILE A 34 -27.81 -10.52 9.64
CA ILE A 34 -27.44 -9.13 9.89
C ILE A 34 -26.39 -8.71 8.86
N ASP A 35 -26.62 -7.62 8.13
CA ASP A 35 -25.61 -7.05 7.24
C ASP A 35 -24.42 -6.52 8.03
N TYR A 36 -23.21 -6.96 7.65
CA TYR A 36 -21.94 -6.54 8.23
C TYR A 36 -20.99 -5.95 7.17
N SER A 37 -21.51 -5.56 6.00
CA SER A 37 -20.73 -4.94 4.91
C SER A 37 -19.92 -3.71 5.37
N MET A 38 -20.48 -2.87 6.24
CA MET A 38 -19.80 -1.71 6.81
C MET A 38 -18.66 -2.10 7.76
N LEU A 39 -18.87 -3.12 8.58
CA LEU A 39 -17.84 -3.64 9.49
C LEU A 39 -16.67 -4.24 8.70
N LEU A 40 -16.97 -4.97 7.62
CA LEU A 40 -15.95 -5.51 6.72
C LEU A 40 -15.05 -4.39 6.17
N LYS A 41 -15.63 -3.31 5.65
CA LYS A 41 -14.86 -2.15 5.14
C LYS A 41 -13.93 -1.54 6.20
N ILE A 42 -14.41 -1.42 7.44
CA ILE A 42 -13.60 -0.90 8.55
C ILE A 42 -12.43 -1.83 8.86
N VAL A 43 -12.68 -3.14 8.89
CA VAL A 43 -11.67 -4.16 9.16
C VAL A 43 -10.64 -4.23 8.03
N GLU A 44 -11.08 -4.21 6.77
CA GLU A 44 -10.21 -4.13 5.59
C GLU A 44 -9.31 -2.89 5.64
N PHE A 45 -9.88 -1.73 5.96
CA PHE A 45 -9.11 -0.50 6.11
C PHE A 45 -8.10 -0.59 7.26
N ALA A 46 -8.51 -1.10 8.42
CA ALA A 46 -7.63 -1.26 9.57
C ALA A 46 -6.46 -2.21 9.27
N PHE A 47 -6.67 -3.28 8.48
CA PHE A 47 -5.60 -4.17 8.05
C PHE A 47 -4.74 -3.64 6.91
N ALA A 48 -5.27 -2.71 6.09
CA ALA A 48 -4.47 -2.00 5.09
C ALA A 48 -3.46 -1.04 5.74
N LEU A 49 -3.74 -0.56 6.96
CA LEU A 49 -2.80 0.16 7.79
C LEU A 49 -1.83 -0.85 8.42
N LEU A 50 -0.65 -1.00 7.82
CA LEU A 50 0.44 -1.78 8.40
C LEU A 50 0.71 -1.26 9.83
N GLY A 51 0.44 -2.08 10.85
CA GLY A 51 0.76 -1.75 12.25
C GLY A 51 2.27 -1.75 12.57
N SER A 52 3.11 -1.90 11.55
CA SER A 52 4.57 -1.97 11.66
C SER A 52 5.21 -1.05 10.63
N ASN A 53 6.26 -0.34 11.07
CA ASN A 53 7.09 0.50 10.22
C ASN A 53 8.05 -0.30 9.34
N ALA A 54 8.10 -1.63 9.46
CA ALA A 54 9.05 -2.48 8.73
C ALA A 54 8.98 -2.29 7.20
N ALA A 55 7.79 -2.05 6.64
CA ALA A 55 7.64 -1.78 5.21
C ALA A 55 8.29 -0.45 4.80
N VAL A 56 8.14 0.59 5.63
CA VAL A 56 8.74 1.91 5.42
C VAL A 56 10.25 1.84 5.60
N GLU A 57 10.73 1.15 6.63
CA GLU A 57 12.16 0.93 6.88
C GLU A 57 12.84 0.18 5.73
N ARG A 58 12.15 -0.81 5.13
CA ARG A 58 12.62 -1.50 3.91
C ARG A 58 12.82 -0.51 2.76
N ILE A 59 11.86 0.38 2.52
CA ILE A 59 11.95 1.42 1.48
C ILE A 59 13.14 2.35 1.77
N PHE A 60 13.33 2.79 3.01
CA PHE A 60 14.49 3.63 3.38
C PHE A 60 15.82 2.92 3.19
N SER A 61 15.91 1.64 3.53
CA SER A 61 17.10 0.82 3.26
C SER A 61 17.38 0.73 1.75
N LEU A 62 16.35 0.45 0.94
CA LEU A 62 16.46 0.43 -0.52
C LEU A 62 16.87 1.81 -1.08
N MET A 63 16.35 2.90 -0.52
CA MET A 63 16.66 4.26 -0.93
C MET A 63 18.14 4.57 -0.66
N ASN A 64 18.63 4.25 0.54
CA ASN A 64 20.03 4.38 0.90
C ASN A 64 20.94 3.53 -0.01
N SER A 65 20.51 2.34 -0.42
CA SER A 65 21.26 1.51 -1.38
C SER A 65 21.36 2.14 -2.78
N CYS A 66 20.31 2.86 -3.21
CA CYS A 66 20.28 3.52 -4.51
C CYS A 66 21.04 4.86 -4.46
N TRP A 67 21.02 5.55 -3.32
CA TRP A 67 21.68 6.83 -3.06
C TRP A 67 23.09 6.67 -2.47
N THR A 68 23.96 5.91 -3.14
CA THR A 68 25.36 5.76 -2.72
C THR A 68 26.25 6.81 -3.40
N LYS A 69 27.33 7.28 -2.71
CA LYS A 69 28.28 8.29 -3.24
C LYS A 69 28.87 7.93 -4.61
N SER A 70 29.00 6.64 -4.93
CA SER A 70 29.50 6.15 -6.22
C SER A 70 28.47 6.18 -7.36
N ARG A 71 27.16 6.29 -7.06
CA ARG A 71 26.06 6.33 -8.04
C ARG A 71 25.50 7.73 -8.28
N GLY A 72 26.22 8.78 -7.84
CA GLY A 72 25.99 10.20 -8.17
C GLY A 72 24.52 10.64 -8.13
N ASN A 73 24.06 11.19 -6.99
CA ASN A 73 22.79 11.91 -6.81
C ASN A 73 21.78 11.75 -7.95
N LEU A 74 21.19 10.55 -8.08
CA LEU A 74 20.12 10.31 -9.05
C LEU A 74 19.01 11.33 -8.81
N CYS A 75 18.35 11.83 -9.86
CA CYS A 75 17.22 12.71 -9.64
C CYS A 75 16.11 11.96 -8.86
N ILE A 76 15.35 12.69 -8.05
CA ILE A 76 14.32 12.12 -7.16
C ILE A 76 13.36 11.20 -7.94
N ASN A 77 12.92 11.63 -9.12
CA ASN A 77 12.04 10.83 -9.99
C ASN A 77 12.67 9.48 -10.39
N THR A 78 13.98 9.44 -10.60
CA THR A 78 14.70 8.20 -10.92
C THR A 78 14.82 7.30 -9.69
N VAL A 79 15.06 7.88 -8.51
CA VAL A 79 15.09 7.13 -7.25
C VAL A 79 13.72 6.52 -6.97
N GLU A 80 12.66 7.31 -7.09
CA GLU A 80 11.28 6.87 -6.92
C GLU A 80 10.94 5.73 -7.88
N ALA A 81 11.18 5.90 -9.18
CA ALA A 81 10.95 4.85 -10.17
C ALA A 81 11.76 3.58 -9.87
N THR A 82 13.01 3.73 -9.38
CA THR A 82 13.86 2.60 -9.00
C THR A 82 13.31 1.87 -7.78
N LEU A 83 12.84 2.60 -6.77
CA LEU A 83 12.22 2.04 -5.56
C LEU A 83 10.95 1.28 -5.89
N VAL A 84 10.06 1.86 -6.71
CA VAL A 84 8.83 1.21 -7.16
C VAL A 84 9.13 -0.09 -7.90
N ASN A 85 10.10 -0.08 -8.83
CA ASN A 85 10.48 -1.28 -9.56
C ASN A 85 11.09 -2.34 -8.63
N LYS A 86 12.05 -1.95 -7.77
CA LYS A 86 12.70 -2.88 -6.85
C LYS A 86 11.70 -3.50 -5.87
N ASN A 87 10.79 -2.71 -5.30
CA ASN A 87 9.81 -3.20 -4.34
C ASN A 87 8.76 -4.13 -4.97
N ASN A 88 8.27 -3.78 -6.17
CA ASN A 88 7.23 -4.57 -6.83
C ASN A 88 7.76 -5.80 -7.59
N LEU A 89 9.06 -5.82 -7.92
CA LEU A 89 9.69 -6.88 -8.71
C LEU A 89 10.77 -7.63 -7.92
N GLU A 90 10.91 -7.39 -6.62
CA GLU A 90 12.04 -7.87 -5.82
C GLU A 90 12.26 -9.38 -5.91
N ASN A 91 11.16 -10.12 -5.92
CA ASN A 91 11.16 -11.59 -5.96
C ASN A 91 10.93 -12.15 -7.36
N LYS A 92 10.98 -11.32 -8.41
CA LYS A 92 10.74 -11.75 -9.79
C LYS A 92 12.08 -11.97 -10.50
N PRO A 93 12.41 -13.20 -10.94
CA PRO A 93 13.61 -13.44 -11.72
C PRO A 93 13.53 -12.71 -13.06
N CYS A 94 14.69 -12.30 -13.59
CA CYS A 94 14.79 -11.54 -14.84
C CYS A 94 14.07 -12.22 -16.02
N GLN A 95 14.06 -13.54 -16.06
CA GLN A 95 13.36 -14.31 -17.09
C GLN A 95 11.84 -14.09 -17.02
N GLN A 96 11.23 -14.23 -15.83
CA GLN A 96 9.80 -13.99 -15.66
C GLN A 96 9.45 -12.52 -15.91
N PHE A 97 10.32 -11.59 -15.48
CA PHE A 97 10.15 -10.18 -15.81
C PHE A 97 10.12 -9.95 -17.32
N TYR A 98 11.07 -10.52 -18.06
CA TYR A 98 11.10 -10.40 -19.52
C TYR A 98 9.84 -10.97 -20.16
N GLU A 99 9.39 -12.15 -19.72
CA GLU A 99 8.16 -12.78 -20.23
C GLU A 99 6.93 -11.91 -19.96
N ASP A 100 6.81 -11.33 -18.76
CA ASP A 100 5.69 -10.47 -18.38
C ASP A 100 5.65 -9.17 -19.18
N ILE A 101 6.81 -8.54 -19.38
CA ILE A 101 6.92 -7.31 -20.19
C ILE A 101 6.66 -7.61 -21.66
N SER A 102 7.16 -8.74 -22.18
CA SER A 102 6.95 -9.15 -23.57
C SER A 102 5.48 -9.43 -23.89
N LYS A 103 4.72 -9.93 -22.91
CA LYS A 103 3.27 -10.14 -23.04
C LYS A 103 2.47 -8.83 -22.98
N ASN A 104 2.99 -7.79 -22.33
CA ASN A 104 2.29 -6.51 -22.16
C ASN A 104 2.52 -5.57 -23.36
N LYS A 105 1.76 -5.79 -24.44
CA LYS A 105 1.86 -5.00 -25.68
C LYS A 105 1.61 -3.50 -25.46
N ASP A 106 0.69 -3.13 -24.57
CA ASP A 106 0.36 -1.72 -24.30
C ASP A 106 1.51 -0.97 -23.63
N LEU A 107 2.24 -1.63 -22.73
CA LEU A 107 3.46 -1.08 -22.15
C LEU A 107 4.54 -0.91 -23.22
N LEU A 108 4.77 -1.93 -24.04
CA LEU A 108 5.77 -1.88 -25.12
C LEU A 108 5.47 -0.77 -26.13
N ILE A 109 4.22 -0.60 -26.52
CA ILE A 109 3.77 0.47 -27.42
C ILE A 109 4.02 1.84 -26.77
N ARG A 110 3.72 2.01 -25.47
CA ARG A 110 3.96 3.27 -24.75
C ARG A 110 5.44 3.60 -24.63
N VAL A 111 6.29 2.61 -24.36
CA VAL A 111 7.76 2.78 -24.28
C VAL A 111 8.35 3.12 -25.64
N HIS A 112 7.86 2.50 -26.72
CA HIS A 112 8.33 2.74 -28.09
C HIS A 112 7.89 4.11 -28.63
N LYS A 113 6.72 4.62 -28.21
CA LYS A 113 6.27 5.97 -28.56
C LYS A 113 7.12 7.01 -27.82
N THR A 114 7.36 8.17 -28.45
CA THR A 114 8.05 9.34 -27.86
C THR A 114 7.33 9.94 -26.64
N ALA A 115 6.23 9.33 -26.19
CA ALA A 115 5.56 9.57 -24.92
C ALA A 115 6.52 9.47 -23.71
N LYS A 116 7.65 8.74 -23.84
CA LYS A 116 8.75 8.73 -22.86
C LYS A 116 9.32 10.13 -22.55
N TYR A 117 9.26 11.06 -23.50
CA TYR A 117 9.86 12.41 -23.41
C TYR A 117 8.84 13.54 -23.38
N SER A 118 7.55 13.23 -23.31
CA SER A 118 6.49 14.24 -23.28
C SER A 118 6.38 14.85 -21.87
N THR A 119 7.37 15.64 -21.48
CA THR A 119 7.35 16.44 -20.26
C THR A 119 6.26 17.50 -20.38
N THR A 120 5.08 17.25 -19.82
CA THR A 120 4.16 18.36 -19.53
C THR A 120 4.76 19.12 -18.36
N ASN A 121 5.35 20.28 -18.64
CA ASN A 121 5.75 21.25 -17.63
C ASN A 121 4.54 21.63 -16.78
N GLN A 122 4.37 20.99 -15.62
CA GLN A 122 3.65 21.58 -14.51
C GLN A 122 4.69 22.11 -13.53
N LYS A 123 5.29 23.24 -13.91
CA LYS A 123 5.84 24.19 -12.95
C LYS A 123 4.63 24.94 -12.40
N SER A 124 4.11 24.53 -11.24
CA SER A 124 3.25 25.43 -10.47
C SER A 124 4.17 26.45 -9.81
N GLU A 125 4.24 27.62 -10.42
CA GLU A 125 4.75 28.85 -9.84
C GLU A 125 3.99 29.17 -8.55
N THR A 126 4.63 29.05 -7.38
CA THR A 126 4.32 29.92 -6.23
C THR A 126 5.52 30.03 -5.29
N GLU A 127 6.65 30.54 -5.78
CA GLU A 127 7.64 31.20 -4.91
C GLU A 127 8.14 32.46 -5.61
N ALA A 128 7.36 33.54 -5.47
CA ALA A 128 7.82 34.90 -5.66
C ALA A 128 6.90 35.84 -4.86
N SER A 129 7.28 36.17 -3.62
CA SER A 129 7.23 37.54 -3.08
C SER A 129 7.60 37.54 -1.59
N GLY A 130 8.58 38.35 -1.22
CA GLY A 130 8.98 38.64 0.17
C GLY A 130 10.49 38.43 0.39
N SER A 131 11.36 39.03 -0.42
CA SER A 131 11.90 40.39 -0.24
C SER A 131 12.82 40.54 0.97
N GLN A 132 14.10 40.64 0.63
CA GLN A 132 15.20 41.35 1.30
C GLN A 132 14.77 42.36 2.38
N THR A 133 15.30 42.20 3.60
CA THR A 133 16.11 43.23 4.27
C THR A 133 17.07 42.55 5.23
#